data_AF-A0AAW2WQT1-F1
#
_entry.id   AF-A0AAW2WQT1-F1
#
_cell.length_a   1.000
_cell.length_b   1.000
_cell.length_c   1.000
_cell.angle_alpha   90.00
_cell.angle_beta   90.00
_cell.angle_gamma   90.00
#
_symmetry.space_group_name_H-M   'P 1'
#
loop_
_entity.id
_entity.type
_entity.pdbx_description
1 polymer ?
#
loop_
_entity_poly.entity_id
_entity_poly.type
_entity_poly.pdbx_seq_one_letter_code
_entity_poly.pdbx_strand_id
1 'polypeptide(L)'
;MLECFEFKEEDMSLTPVWAILPSLALECWHPNALGKIGSRLGTPIAMDSLTMKMERDSYTRILVEVDAFKELVDEVGVYPSKRCE
;
A
#
# COMPACT_ATOMS: atom_id res chain seq x y z
N MET A 1 15.41 -35.86 -12.67
CA MET A 1 16.18 -34.66 -12.31
C MET A 1 15.14 -33.61 -11.96
N LEU A 2 15.03 -33.26 -10.69
CA LEU A 2 14.07 -32.25 -10.22
C LEU A 2 14.53 -30.91 -10.78
N GLU A 3 13.68 -30.24 -11.54
CA GLU A 3 13.92 -28.84 -11.88
C GLU A 3 13.79 -28.03 -10.60
N CYS A 4 14.93 -27.55 -10.10
CA CYS A 4 14.93 -26.62 -8.99
C CYS A 4 14.40 -25.28 -9.51
N PHE A 5 13.32 -24.80 -8.92
CA PHE A 5 12.77 -23.48 -9.17
C PHE A 5 13.83 -22.42 -8.83
N GLU A 6 14.28 -21.67 -9.83
CA GLU A 6 15.31 -20.64 -9.72
C GLU A 6 14.64 -19.28 -9.96
N PHE A 7 14.64 -18.41 -8.93
CA PHE A 7 14.17 -17.04 -9.07
C PHE A 7 15.18 -16.23 -9.88
N LYS A 8 14.75 -15.57 -10.95
CA LYS A 8 15.58 -14.59 -11.65
C LYS A 8 15.59 -13.29 -10.86
N GLU A 9 16.65 -12.49 -10.98
CA GLU A 9 16.71 -11.14 -10.37
C GLU A 9 15.51 -10.27 -10.79
N GLU A 10 15.03 -10.46 -12.02
CA GLU A 10 13.84 -9.83 -12.57
C GLU A 10 12.56 -10.25 -11.81
N ASP A 11 12.46 -11.51 -11.37
CA ASP A 11 11.31 -12.08 -10.65
C ASP A 11 11.20 -11.56 -9.20
N MET A 12 12.27 -10.99 -8.65
CA MET A 12 12.33 -10.48 -7.27
C MET A 12 12.24 -8.95 -7.19
N SER A 13 12.21 -8.25 -8.33
CA SER A 13 12.25 -6.79 -8.35
C SER A 13 10.97 -6.16 -7.81
N LEU A 14 9.79 -6.68 -8.16
CA LEU A 14 8.49 -6.13 -7.75
C LEU A 14 7.77 -7.12 -6.84
N THR A 15 7.61 -6.73 -5.57
CA THR A 15 7.00 -7.56 -4.54
C THR A 15 5.70 -6.93 -4.03
N PRO A 16 4.56 -7.65 -4.02
CA PRO A 16 3.35 -7.16 -3.41
C PRO A 16 3.42 -7.26 -1.88
N VAL A 17 3.25 -6.15 -1.19
CA VAL A 17 3.28 -6.05 0.28
C VAL A 17 2.01 -5.43 0.83
N TRP A 18 1.58 -5.90 2.00
CA TRP A 18 0.47 -5.29 2.74
C TRP A 18 1.00 -4.16 3.63
N ALA A 19 0.82 -2.92 3.18
CA ALA A 19 1.07 -1.74 4.01
C ALA A 19 -0.07 -1.58 5.02
N ILE A 20 0.29 -1.52 6.31
CA ILE A 20 -0.65 -1.24 7.41
C ILE A 20 -0.49 0.23 7.77
N LEU A 21 -1.60 0.97 7.78
CA LEU A 21 -1.63 2.38 8.14
C LEU A 21 -2.34 2.53 9.49
N PRO A 22 -1.61 2.41 10.61
CA PRO A 22 -2.17 2.66 11.92
C PRO A 22 -2.50 4.15 12.06
N SER A 23 -3.57 4.46 12.80
CA SER A 23 -3.92 5.84 13.17
C SER A 23 -4.22 6.79 11.99
N LEU A 24 -4.52 6.27 10.80
CA LEU A 24 -5.01 7.08 9.70
C LEU A 24 -6.39 7.67 10.06
N ALA A 25 -6.57 8.97 9.87
CA ALA A 25 -7.85 9.63 10.14
C ALA A 25 -8.98 9.04 9.28
N LEU A 26 -10.16 8.80 9.86
CA LEU A 26 -11.29 8.11 9.21
C LEU A 26 -11.72 8.78 7.89
N GLU A 27 -11.55 10.09 7.77
CA GLU A 27 -11.86 10.85 6.56
C GLU A 27 -11.00 10.41 5.36
N CYS A 28 -9.85 9.79 5.61
CA CYS A 28 -8.95 9.29 4.57
C CYS A 28 -9.20 7.82 4.21
N TRP A 29 -10.20 7.16 4.77
CA TRP A 29 -10.43 5.71 4.59
C TRP A 29 -11.20 5.33 3.33
N HIS A 30 -11.42 6.28 2.43
CA HIS A 30 -12.07 6.02 1.16
C HIS A 30 -11.03 5.63 0.08
N PRO A 31 -11.41 4.81 -0.92
CA PRO A 31 -10.50 4.31 -1.96
C PRO A 31 -9.59 5.36 -2.61
N ASN A 32 -10.12 6.54 -2.91
CA ASN A 32 -9.34 7.61 -3.55
C ASN A 32 -8.20 8.16 -2.67
N ALA A 33 -8.39 8.26 -1.35
CA ALA A 33 -7.37 8.74 -0.43
C ALA A 33 -6.34 7.64 -0.19
N LEU A 34 -6.80 6.42 0.07
CA LEU A 34 -5.93 5.26 0.23
C LEU A 34 -5.08 5.01 -1.02
N GLY A 35 -5.64 5.12 -2.23
CA GLY A 35 -4.87 5.02 -3.47
C GLY A 35 -3.75 6.07 -3.57
N LYS A 36 -4.01 7.32 -3.17
CA LYS A 36 -3.00 8.38 -3.14
C LYS A 36 -1.92 8.16 -2.08
N ILE A 37 -2.29 7.59 -0.93
CA ILE A 37 -1.33 7.24 0.12
C ILE A 37 -0.47 6.06 -0.37
N GLY A 38 -1.10 5.01 -0.88
CA GLY A 38 -0.41 3.85 -1.45
C GLY A 38 0.53 4.23 -2.59
N SER A 39 0.19 5.24 -3.41
CA SER A 39 1.07 5.69 -4.49
C SER A 39 2.35 6.38 -4.01
N ARG A 40 2.44 6.74 -2.72
CA ARG A 40 3.69 7.20 -2.09
C ARG A 40 4.56 6.04 -1.61
N LEU A 41 3.96 4.88 -1.38
CA LEU A 41 4.64 3.66 -0.96
C LEU A 41 5.13 2.84 -2.17
N GLY A 42 4.38 2.84 -3.28
CA GLY A 42 4.65 2.05 -4.48
C GLY A 42 3.46 2.10 -5.44
N THR A 43 3.15 0.99 -6.14
CA THR A 43 1.96 0.90 -7.00
C THR A 43 0.79 0.28 -6.23
N PRO A 44 -0.29 1.02 -5.92
CA PRO A 44 -1.46 0.44 -5.25
C PRO A 44 -2.13 -0.61 -6.14
N ILE A 45 -2.33 -1.80 -5.59
CA ILE A 45 -2.99 -2.93 -6.28
C ILE A 45 -4.42 -3.10 -5.78
N ALA A 46 -4.60 -3.16 -4.46
CA ALA A 46 -5.87 -3.49 -3.84
C ALA A 46 -5.98 -2.98 -2.39
N MET A 47 -7.18 -3.08 -1.83
CA MET A 47 -7.47 -2.91 -0.41
C MET A 47 -8.13 -4.19 0.10
N ASP A 48 -7.96 -4.51 1.39
CA ASP A 48 -8.69 -5.64 1.96
C ASP A 48 -10.20 -5.32 2.08
N SER A 49 -11.04 -6.35 2.12
CA SER A 49 -12.49 -6.20 2.14
C SER A 49 -12.98 -5.40 3.35
N LEU A 50 -12.32 -5.54 4.49
CA LEU A 50 -12.68 -4.83 5.73
C LEU A 50 -12.37 -3.35 5.64
N THR A 51 -11.25 -2.97 5.01
CA THR A 51 -10.89 -1.58 4.72
C THR A 51 -11.88 -0.98 3.71
N MET A 52 -12.17 -1.70 2.63
CA MET A 52 -13.12 -1.23 1.60
C MET A 52 -14.53 -0.99 2.15
N LYS A 53 -14.98 -1.83 3.09
CA LYS A 53 -16.28 -1.70 3.73
C LYS A 53 -16.28 -0.82 4.98
N MET A 54 -15.11 -0.31 5.39
CA MET A 54 -14.93 0.42 6.65
C MET A 54 -15.44 -0.37 7.88
N GLU A 55 -15.29 -1.70 7.87
CA GLU A 55 -15.78 -2.61 8.93
C GLU A 55 -14.74 -2.84 10.05
N ARG A 56 -13.50 -2.38 9.87
CA ARG A 56 -12.43 -2.42 10.87
C ARG A 56 -12.05 -1.00 11.26
N ASP A 57 -12.17 -0.63 12.52
CA ASP A 57 -11.94 0.72 13.07
C ASP A 57 -10.51 0.97 13.59
N SER A 58 -9.65 -0.04 13.65
CA SER A 58 -8.31 0.05 14.23
C SER A 58 -7.20 0.47 13.26
N TYR A 59 -7.30 0.10 11.97
CA TYR A 59 -6.30 0.40 10.94
C TYR A 59 -6.85 0.10 9.54
N THR A 60 -6.22 0.70 8.53
CA THR A 60 -6.46 0.36 7.11
C THR A 60 -5.29 -0.44 6.55
N ARG A 61 -5.55 -1.25 5.51
CA ARG A 61 -4.52 -1.97 4.77
C ARG A 61 -4.64 -1.78 3.27
N ILE A 62 -3.50 -1.58 2.62
CA ILE A 62 -3.38 -1.43 1.18
C ILE A 62 -2.35 -2.44 0.69
N LEU A 63 -2.71 -3.19 -0.34
CA LEU A 63 -1.76 -4.01 -1.09
C LEU A 63 -1.05 -3.11 -2.09
N VAL A 64 0.27 -3.03 -1.97
CA VAL A 64 1.12 -2.16 -2.79
C VAL A 64 2.23 -3.00 -3.40
N GLU A 65 2.47 -2.86 -4.68
CA GLU A 65 3.68 -3.38 -5.33
C GLU A 65 4.85 -2.45 -5.03
N VAL A 66 5.91 -2.98 -4.43
CA VAL A 66 7.12 -2.23 -4.09
C VAL A 66 8.35 -2.85 -4.74
N ASP A 67 9.38 -2.04 -4.93
CA ASP A 67 10.68 -2.50 -5.40
C ASP A 67 11.48 -3.05 -4.22
N ALA A 68 11.80 -4.35 -4.23
CA ALA A 68 12.48 -5.02 -3.11
C ALA A 68 13.93 -4.54 -2.89
N PHE A 69 14.53 -3.89 -3.88
CA PHE A 69 15.90 -3.36 -3.81
C PHE A 69 15.95 -1.90 -3.35
N LYS A 70 14.81 -1.24 -3.16
CA LYS A 70 14.72 0.13 -2.65
C LYS A 70 14.42 0.14 -1.15
N GLU A 71 14.85 1.21 -0.48
CA GLU A 71 14.46 1.44 0.91
C GLU A 71 12.95 1.58 1.02
N LEU A 72 12.38 0.95 2.04
CA LEU A 72 10.96 1.02 2.33
C LEU A 72 10.62 2.37 2.98
N VAL A 73 9.41 2.85 2.69
CA VAL A 73 8.87 4.05 3.30
C VAL A 73 8.15 3.68 4.59
N ASP A 74 8.72 4.06 5.73
CA ASP A 74 8.14 3.77 7.05
C ASP A 74 7.04 4.75 7.46
N GLU A 75 7.09 6.00 6.98
CA GLU A 75 6.16 7.05 7.35
C GLU A 75 5.66 7.83 6.14
N VAL A 76 4.35 8.10 6.11
CA VAL A 76 3.71 8.93 5.07
C VAL A 76 2.94 10.06 5.73
N GLY A 77 3.38 11.29 5.49
CA GLY A 77 2.66 12.49 5.91
C GLY A 77 1.40 12.69 5.07
N VAL A 78 0.23 12.70 5.73
CA VAL A 78 -1.05 13.04 5.11
C VAL A 78 -1.44 14.46 5.51
N TYR A 79 -1.55 15.34 4.53
CA TYR A 79 -1.99 16.72 4.72
C TYR A 79 -3.27 16.98 3.92
N PRO A 80 -4.22 17.76 4.46
CA PRO A 80 -5.39 18.17 3.71
C PRO A 80 -4.93 18.94 2.46
N SER A 81 -5.39 18.50 1.29
CA SER A 81 -5.21 19.29 0.08
C SER A 81 -5.85 20.65 0.32
N LYS A 82 -5.09 21.74 0.08
CA LYS A 82 -5.73 23.04 -0.03
C LYS A 82 -6.77 22.92 -1.14
N ARG A 83 -8.02 23.23 -0.82
CA ARG A 83 -9.09 23.34 -1.80
C ARG A 83 -8.61 24.42 -2.77
N CYS A 84 -8.28 24.06 -4.01
CA CYS A 84 -8.11 25.06 -5.04
C CYS A 84 -9.50 25.70 -5.23
N GLU A 85 -9.63 26.97 -4.86
CA GLU A 85 -10.76 27.81 -5.26
C GLU A 85 -10.75 28.03 -6.77
#